data_AF-A0A0P9QKE6-F1
#
_entry.id   AF-A0A0P9QKE6-F1
#
_cell.length_a   1.000
_cell.length_b   1.000
_cell.length_c   1.000
_cell.angle_alpha   90.00
_cell.angle_beta   90.00
_cell.angle_gamma   90.00
#
_symmetry.space_group_name_H-M   'P 1'
#
loop_
_entity.id
_entity.type
_entity.pdbx_description
1 polymer ?
#
loop_
_entity_poly.entity_id
_entity_poly.type
_entity_poly.pdbx_seq_one_letter_code
_entity_poly.pdbx_strand_id
1 'polypeptide(L)'
;MGQAPDDSRHRSRMMDIDLLSNIFYAMVRCGTPLLLVALGELICEKSGVINLGQEGMMLFGAVIGFIIALSTGNLWLGVLLAMLAGMLLSALFALVALVFNANQVATGLALTIFGVGLSSFVGAAWVGKPLSGFEPVAIPLLSDIPLIGRMLFAQDLLVYLSFALFALVAWALLKSRVGLIIQAVGENPDAASAMGLPVLRVRTLAVLFGGAMAGLAGAYLSLAYTPMWAENMSAGRGWIALALVVFASWRVWRLLLGAYLFGLASILQ
;
A
#
# COMPACT_ATOMS: atom_id res chain seq x y z
N MET A 1 24.61 46.54 -32.26
CA MET A 1 23.59 46.34 -31.22
C MET A 1 23.16 44.87 -31.24
N GLY A 2 23.87 44.00 -30.53
CA GLY A 2 23.49 42.59 -30.38
C GLY A 2 22.60 42.46 -29.15
N GLN A 3 21.34 42.08 -29.35
CA GLN A 3 20.43 41.74 -28.26
C GLN A 3 21.00 40.56 -27.48
N ALA A 4 21.15 40.71 -26.16
CA ALA A 4 21.49 39.60 -25.28
C ALA A 4 20.43 38.50 -25.41
N PRO A 5 20.82 37.21 -25.44
CA PRO A 5 19.87 36.12 -25.58
C PRO A 5 18.92 36.06 -24.37
N ASP A 6 17.69 35.65 -24.67
CA ASP A 6 16.49 35.50 -23.82
C ASP A 6 16.71 34.56 -22.61
N ASP A 7 17.47 35.00 -21.61
CA ASP A 7 17.85 34.24 -20.40
C ASP A 7 16.68 34.05 -19.42
N SER A 8 15.64 34.90 -19.51
CA SER A 8 14.46 34.83 -18.64
C SER A 8 13.52 33.68 -19.00
N ARG A 9 13.30 33.40 -20.29
CA ARG A 9 12.50 32.23 -20.72
C ARG A 9 13.19 30.91 -20.43
N HIS A 10 14.53 30.86 -20.47
CA HIS A 10 15.27 29.64 -20.16
C HIS A 10 15.22 29.32 -18.65
N ARG A 11 15.32 30.34 -17.78
CA ARG A 11 15.14 30.20 -16.33
C ARG A 11 13.71 29.78 -15.94
N SER A 12 12.69 30.37 -16.57
CA SER A 12 11.29 29.96 -16.36
C SER A 12 11.08 28.48 -16.69
N ARG A 13 11.55 28.03 -17.86
CA ARG A 13 11.43 26.63 -18.26
C ARG A 13 12.17 25.66 -17.34
N MET A 14 13.33 26.05 -16.80
CA MET A 14 14.06 25.22 -15.83
C MET A 14 13.30 25.12 -14.50
N MET A 15 12.75 26.23 -13.98
CA MET A 15 11.91 26.21 -12.78
C MET A 15 10.66 25.34 -12.96
N ASP A 16 10.03 25.38 -14.14
CA ASP A 16 8.86 24.55 -14.46
C ASP A 16 9.20 23.06 -14.49
N ILE A 17 10.36 22.69 -15.06
CA ILE A 17 10.82 21.29 -15.13
C ILE A 17 11.20 20.75 -13.75
N ASP A 18 11.85 21.57 -12.92
CA ASP A 18 12.18 21.18 -11.54
C ASP A 18 10.91 20.99 -10.70
N LEU A 19 9.93 21.88 -10.86
CA LEU A 19 8.64 21.79 -10.20
C LEU A 19 7.89 20.52 -10.62
N LEU A 20 7.80 20.23 -11.93
CA LEU A 20 7.19 19.00 -12.43
C LEU A 20 7.92 17.74 -11.94
N SER A 21 9.25 17.76 -11.91
CA SER A 21 10.06 16.63 -11.41
C SER A 21 9.79 16.36 -9.93
N ASN A 22 9.67 17.41 -9.11
CA ASN A 22 9.34 17.28 -7.69
C ASN A 22 7.89 16.78 -7.48
N ILE A 23 6.94 17.22 -8.31
CA ILE A 23 5.56 16.72 -8.27
C ILE A 23 5.52 15.23 -8.59
N PHE A 24 6.21 14.77 -9.64
CA PHE A 24 6.24 13.34 -9.99
C PHE A 24 6.98 12.50 -8.95
N TYR A 25 8.06 13.02 -8.37
CA TYR A 25 8.74 12.37 -7.25
C TYR A 25 7.79 12.17 -6.06
N ALA A 26 7.07 13.22 -5.65
CA ALA A 26 6.11 13.16 -4.56
C ALA A 26 4.91 12.26 -4.92
N MET A 27 4.43 12.27 -6.17
CA MET A 27 3.33 11.44 -6.65
C MET A 27 3.59 9.97 -6.39
N VAL A 28 4.80 9.50 -6.67
CA VAL A 28 5.19 8.11 -6.43
C VAL A 28 5.19 7.81 -4.93
N ARG A 29 5.75 8.69 -4.08
CA ARG A 29 5.75 8.48 -2.62
C ARG A 29 4.35 8.48 -2.02
N CYS A 30 3.49 9.43 -2.41
CA CYS A 30 2.10 9.51 -1.95
C CYS A 30 1.24 8.34 -2.44
N GLY A 31 1.48 7.86 -3.67
CA GLY A 31 0.72 6.76 -4.29
C GLY A 31 1.17 5.37 -3.82
N THR A 32 2.42 5.21 -3.37
CA THR A 32 2.97 3.91 -2.91
C THR A 32 2.15 3.23 -1.81
N PRO A 33 1.75 3.89 -0.70
CA PRO A 33 0.93 3.23 0.32
C PRO A 33 -0.45 2.82 -0.22
N LEU A 34 -1.03 3.61 -1.13
CA LEU A 34 -2.28 3.26 -1.81
C LEU A 34 -2.12 2.03 -2.70
N LEU A 35 -1.03 1.97 -3.48
CA LEU A 35 -0.71 0.82 -4.33
C LEU A 35 -0.59 -0.46 -3.49
N LEU A 36 0.20 -0.40 -2.41
CA LEU A 36 0.46 -1.56 -1.55
C LEU A 36 -0.83 -2.13 -0.98
N VAL A 37 -1.63 -1.32 -0.28
CA VAL A 37 -2.87 -1.81 0.33
C VAL A 37 -3.90 -2.23 -0.74
N ALA A 38 -3.99 -1.53 -1.87
CA ALA A 38 -4.91 -1.87 -2.96
C ALA A 38 -4.52 -3.17 -3.67
N LEU A 39 -3.23 -3.52 -3.77
CA LEU A 39 -2.79 -4.84 -4.26
C LEU A 39 -3.29 -5.97 -3.36
N GLY A 40 -3.23 -5.76 -2.05
CA GLY A 40 -3.80 -6.68 -1.07
C GLY A 40 -5.31 -6.85 -1.25
N GLU A 41 -6.03 -5.74 -1.29
CA GLU A 41 -7.49 -5.76 -1.44
C GLU A 41 -7.93 -6.33 -2.79
N LEU A 42 -7.20 -6.06 -3.88
CA LEU A 42 -7.48 -6.67 -5.18
C LEU A 42 -7.51 -8.20 -5.10
N ILE A 43 -6.57 -8.81 -4.36
CA ILE A 43 -6.54 -10.26 -4.17
C ILE A 43 -7.68 -10.74 -3.29
N CYS A 44 -7.99 -10.03 -2.20
CA CYS A 44 -9.16 -10.31 -1.36
C CYS A 44 -10.44 -10.35 -2.19
N GLU A 45 -10.73 -9.28 -2.92
CA GLU A 45 -11.97 -9.14 -3.68
C GLU A 45 -12.03 -10.14 -4.84
N LYS A 46 -10.90 -10.41 -5.51
CA LYS A 46 -10.83 -11.46 -6.54
C LYS A 46 -11.12 -12.86 -6.00
N SER A 47 -10.93 -13.11 -4.70
CA SER A 47 -11.31 -14.37 -4.04
C SER A 47 -12.78 -14.41 -3.59
N GLY A 48 -13.53 -13.34 -3.81
CA GLY A 48 -14.93 -13.19 -3.37
C GLY A 48 -15.09 -12.78 -1.92
N VAL A 49 -14.08 -12.10 -1.34
CA VAL A 49 -14.10 -11.59 0.04
C VAL A 49 -13.82 -10.10 0.04
N ILE A 50 -14.70 -9.31 0.63
CA ILE A 50 -14.55 -7.86 0.74
C ILE A 50 -14.15 -7.54 2.18
N ASN A 51 -13.03 -6.86 2.38
CA ASN A 51 -12.52 -6.58 3.72
C ASN A 51 -12.40 -5.08 3.96
N LEU A 52 -13.38 -4.50 4.66
CA LEU A 52 -13.39 -3.07 5.00
C LEU A 52 -12.49 -2.74 6.20
N GLY A 53 -11.66 -3.68 6.67
CA GLY A 53 -10.74 -3.56 7.80
C GLY A 53 -9.38 -2.94 7.47
N GLN A 54 -9.11 -2.60 6.20
CA GLN A 54 -7.79 -2.19 5.70
C GLN A 54 -7.22 -0.98 6.43
N GLU A 55 -8.04 0.03 6.76
CA GLU A 55 -7.60 1.23 7.48
C GLU A 55 -7.02 0.90 8.87
N GLY A 56 -7.74 0.05 9.63
CA GLY A 56 -7.28 -0.40 10.94
C GLY A 56 -6.02 -1.28 10.85
N MET A 57 -5.92 -2.14 9.83
CA MET A 57 -4.75 -2.97 9.58
C MET A 57 -3.51 -2.15 9.22
N MET A 58 -3.67 -1.11 8.40
CA MET A 58 -2.60 -0.18 8.05
C MET A 58 -2.07 0.54 9.29
N LEU A 59 -2.95 1.12 10.11
CA LEU A 59 -2.54 1.83 11.32
C LEU A 59 -1.86 0.92 12.34
N PHE A 60 -2.40 -0.29 12.54
CA PHE A 60 -1.79 -1.25 13.45
C PHE A 60 -0.43 -1.75 12.93
N GLY A 61 -0.29 -1.99 11.62
CA GLY A 61 1.00 -2.28 11.01
C GLY A 61 2.00 -1.13 11.17
N ALA A 62 1.57 0.11 10.95
CA ALA A 62 2.40 1.30 11.07
C ALA A 62 2.98 1.48 12.48
N VAL A 63 2.15 1.33 13.53
CA VAL A 63 2.62 1.47 14.92
C VAL A 63 3.55 0.34 15.32
N ILE A 64 3.24 -0.91 14.97
CA ILE A 64 4.09 -2.06 15.30
C ILE A 64 5.43 -1.94 14.56
N GLY A 65 5.40 -1.61 13.26
CA GLY A 65 6.62 -1.42 12.48
C GLY A 65 7.50 -0.32 13.07
N PHE A 66 6.90 0.81 13.47
CA PHE A 66 7.59 1.92 14.09
C PHE A 66 8.23 1.55 15.44
N ILE A 67 7.46 0.94 16.35
CA ILE A 67 7.95 0.54 17.68
C ILE A 67 9.15 -0.40 17.55
N ILE A 68 9.06 -1.39 16.67
CA ILE A 68 10.11 -2.38 16.44
C ILE A 68 11.34 -1.73 15.82
N ALA A 69 11.16 -0.92 14.77
CA ALA A 69 12.26 -0.19 14.13
C ALA A 69 12.98 0.72 15.13
N LEU A 70 12.25 1.48 15.94
CA LEU A 70 12.84 2.42 16.90
C LEU A 70 13.54 1.69 18.06
N SER A 71 12.97 0.60 18.56
CA SER A 71 13.55 -0.15 19.69
C SER A 71 14.76 -0.99 19.30
N THR A 72 14.79 -1.50 18.06
CA THR A 72 15.85 -2.42 17.59
C THR A 72 16.89 -1.74 16.71
N GLY A 73 16.58 -0.57 16.15
CA GLY A 73 17.38 0.08 15.09
C GLY A 73 17.27 -0.61 13.72
N ASN A 74 16.45 -1.64 13.56
CA ASN A 74 16.34 -2.42 12.32
C ASN A 74 15.02 -2.15 11.59
N LEU A 75 15.10 -1.38 10.51
CA LEU A 75 13.94 -1.02 9.68
C LEU A 75 13.27 -2.23 9.03
N TRP A 76 14.03 -3.20 8.52
CA TRP A 76 13.49 -4.39 7.85
C TRP A 76 12.75 -5.31 8.81
N LEU A 77 13.22 -5.41 10.05
CA LEU A 77 12.49 -6.13 11.10
C LEU A 77 11.17 -5.42 11.42
N GLY A 78 11.18 -4.08 11.44
CA GLY A 78 9.96 -3.27 11.54
C GLY A 78 8.97 -3.56 10.41
N VAL A 79 9.45 -3.58 9.16
CA VAL A 79 8.63 -3.94 7.98
C VAL A 79 8.03 -5.33 8.11
N LEU A 80 8.83 -6.33 8.48
CA LEU A 80 8.38 -7.71 8.63
C LEU A 80 7.30 -7.82 9.72
N LEU A 81 7.52 -7.22 10.89
CA LEU A 81 6.55 -7.30 11.99
C LEU A 81 5.31 -6.44 11.74
N ALA A 82 5.40 -5.37 10.96
CA ALA A 82 4.23 -4.64 10.48
C ALA A 82 3.34 -5.49 9.56
N MET A 83 3.95 -6.23 8.61
CA MET A 83 3.22 -7.18 7.77
C MET A 83 2.54 -8.27 8.61
N LEU A 84 3.25 -8.85 9.58
CA LEU A 84 2.68 -9.86 10.48
C LEU A 84 1.55 -9.30 11.36
N ALA A 85 1.66 -8.05 11.82
CA ALA A 85 0.60 -7.38 12.57
C ALA A 85 -0.68 -7.20 11.73
N GLY A 86 -0.53 -6.76 10.47
CA GLY A 86 -1.65 -6.70 9.53
C GLY A 86 -2.24 -8.08 9.23
N MET A 87 -1.39 -9.10 9.02
CA MET A 87 -1.82 -10.49 8.88
C MET A 87 -2.61 -10.97 10.10
N LEU A 88 -2.18 -10.66 11.32
CA LEU A 88 -2.86 -11.06 12.54
C LEU A 88 -4.28 -10.48 12.63
N LEU A 89 -4.45 -9.19 12.33
CA LEU A 89 -5.79 -8.58 12.29
C LEU A 89 -6.65 -9.17 11.16
N SER A 90 -6.06 -9.44 10.00
CA SER A 90 -6.78 -10.11 8.92
C SER A 90 -7.12 -11.58 9.20
N ALA A 91 -6.34 -12.26 10.03
CA ALA A 91 -6.67 -13.60 10.53
C ALA A 91 -7.91 -13.54 11.44
N LEU A 92 -8.01 -12.51 12.29
CA LEU A 92 -9.20 -12.26 13.10
C LEU A 92 -10.43 -11.98 12.21
N PHE A 93 -10.27 -11.18 11.16
CA PHE A 93 -11.32 -11.00 10.14
C PHE A 93 -11.74 -12.33 9.52
N ALA A 94 -10.77 -13.11 9.02
CA ALA A 94 -11.03 -14.37 8.35
C ALA A 94 -11.74 -15.38 9.27
N LEU A 95 -11.36 -15.42 10.55
CA LEU A 95 -12.01 -16.26 11.54
C LEU A 95 -13.49 -15.89 11.70
N VAL A 96 -13.78 -14.62 11.92
CA VAL A 96 -15.16 -14.16 12.17
C VAL A 96 -16.00 -14.22 10.89
N ALA A 97 -15.49 -13.70 9.79
CA ALA A 97 -16.25 -13.55 8.55
C ALA A 97 -16.32 -14.85 7.73
N LEU A 98 -15.26 -15.65 7.69
CA LEU A 98 -15.21 -16.86 6.84
C LEU A 98 -15.48 -18.15 7.61
N VAL A 99 -15.01 -18.29 8.86
CA VAL A 99 -15.22 -19.51 9.65
C VAL A 99 -16.54 -19.46 10.41
N PHE A 100 -16.85 -18.34 11.07
CA PHE A 100 -18.13 -18.16 11.76
C PHE A 100 -19.24 -17.62 10.85
N ASN A 101 -18.94 -17.41 9.56
CA ASN A 101 -19.90 -16.98 8.55
C ASN A 101 -20.64 -15.68 8.90
N ALA A 102 -19.96 -14.77 9.60
CA ALA A 102 -20.50 -13.45 9.92
C ALA A 102 -20.54 -12.55 8.66
N ASN A 103 -21.33 -11.48 8.72
CA ASN A 103 -21.40 -10.50 7.65
C ASN A 103 -20.04 -9.80 7.46
N GLN A 104 -19.41 -10.01 6.31
CA GLN A 104 -18.09 -9.46 5.96
C GLN A 104 -18.01 -7.94 6.09
N VAL A 105 -19.07 -7.23 5.71
CA VAL A 105 -19.11 -5.77 5.79
C VAL A 105 -19.08 -5.31 7.25
N ALA A 106 -20.00 -5.83 8.07
CA ALA A 106 -20.04 -5.50 9.49
C ALA A 106 -18.73 -5.88 10.21
N THR A 107 -18.19 -7.06 9.93
CA THR A 107 -16.91 -7.51 10.50
C THR A 107 -15.75 -6.61 10.08
N GLY A 108 -15.69 -6.20 8.81
CA GLY A 108 -14.65 -5.30 8.30
C GLY A 108 -14.72 -3.91 8.93
N LEU A 109 -15.92 -3.33 9.01
CA LEU A 109 -16.15 -2.04 9.67
C LEU A 109 -15.75 -2.07 11.15
N ALA A 110 -16.18 -3.12 11.87
CA ALA A 110 -15.80 -3.32 13.27
C ALA A 110 -14.29 -3.46 13.43
N LEU A 111 -13.63 -4.18 12.51
CA LEU A 111 -12.18 -4.36 12.54
C LEU A 111 -11.41 -3.08 12.25
N THR A 112 -11.93 -2.20 11.39
CA THR A 112 -11.34 -0.87 11.19
C THR A 112 -11.39 -0.06 12.48
N ILE A 113 -12.55 0.02 13.14
CA ILE A 113 -12.69 0.74 14.41
C ILE A 113 -11.76 0.15 15.48
N PHE A 114 -11.73 -1.18 15.58
CA PHE A 114 -10.85 -1.89 16.50
C PHE A 114 -9.37 -1.61 16.21
N GLY A 115 -8.93 -1.71 14.96
CA GLY A 115 -7.54 -1.47 14.56
C GLY A 115 -7.10 -0.03 14.78
N VAL A 116 -7.98 0.95 14.50
CA VAL A 116 -7.74 2.37 14.81
C VAL A 116 -7.52 2.54 16.32
N GLY A 117 -8.46 2.09 17.16
CA GLY A 117 -8.36 2.23 18.62
C GLY A 117 -7.18 1.47 19.22
N LEU A 118 -6.93 0.24 18.75
CA LEU A 118 -5.80 -0.58 19.19
C LEU A 118 -4.47 0.06 18.83
N SER A 119 -4.34 0.62 17.63
CA SER A 119 -3.12 1.30 17.19
C SER A 119 -2.81 2.55 18.00
N SER A 120 -3.82 3.39 18.29
CA SER A 120 -3.66 4.54 19.19
C SER A 120 -3.27 4.11 20.61
N PHE A 121 -3.93 3.08 21.16
CA PHE A 121 -3.62 2.57 22.49
C PHE A 121 -2.18 2.05 22.61
N VAL A 122 -1.75 1.20 21.66
CA VAL A 122 -0.38 0.65 21.64
C VAL A 122 0.66 1.74 21.38
N GLY A 123 0.33 2.70 20.53
CA GLY A 123 1.24 3.75 20.07
C GLY A 123 1.35 4.98 20.98
N ALA A 124 0.49 5.12 21.99
CA ALA A 124 0.37 6.35 22.79
C ALA A 124 1.72 6.85 23.35
N ALA A 125 2.55 5.96 23.89
CA ALA A 125 3.86 6.31 24.47
C ALA A 125 4.96 6.58 23.42
N TRP A 126 4.65 6.42 22.14
CA TRP A 126 5.60 6.48 21.01
C TRP A 126 5.31 7.65 20.06
N VAL A 127 4.19 8.34 20.24
CA VAL A 127 3.77 9.46 19.39
C VAL A 127 4.85 10.55 19.33
N GLY A 128 5.16 11.01 18.12
CA GLY A 128 6.07 12.13 17.88
C GLY A 128 7.56 11.84 18.10
N LYS A 129 7.93 10.59 18.44
CA LYS A 129 9.35 10.20 18.51
C LYS A 129 9.93 10.14 17.09
N PRO A 130 11.09 10.76 16.82
CA PRO A 130 11.71 10.67 15.51
C PRO A 130 12.40 9.31 15.31
N LEU A 131 12.37 8.80 14.09
CA LEU A 131 13.11 7.63 13.63
C LEU A 131 13.96 8.00 12.42
N SER A 132 15.19 7.49 12.33
CA SER A 132 15.93 7.48 11.06
C SER A 132 15.33 6.42 10.14
N GLY A 133 14.44 6.86 9.26
CA GLY A 133 13.71 6.01 8.32
C GLY A 133 14.51 5.56 7.10
N PHE A 134 13.82 4.97 6.14
CA PHE A 134 14.42 4.61 4.85
C PHE A 134 14.79 5.88 4.08
N GLU A 135 16.07 5.97 3.71
CA GLU A 135 16.56 7.06 2.87
C GLU A 135 16.37 6.73 1.37
N PRO A 136 16.14 7.74 0.52
CA PRO A 136 16.06 7.52 -0.92
C PRO A 136 17.40 7.05 -1.49
N VAL A 137 17.37 6.05 -2.36
CA VAL A 137 18.56 5.54 -3.04
C VAL A 137 18.64 6.17 -4.43
N ALA A 138 19.59 7.08 -4.64
CA ALA A 138 19.84 7.67 -5.95
C ALA A 138 20.75 6.75 -6.78
N ILE A 139 20.24 6.25 -7.92
CA ILE A 139 21.08 5.50 -8.87
C ILE A 139 21.81 6.51 -9.78
N PRO A 140 23.15 6.63 -9.68
CA PRO A 140 23.91 7.61 -10.45
C PRO A 140 23.72 7.40 -11.96
N LEU A 141 23.77 8.49 -12.74
CA LEU A 141 23.42 8.60 -14.18
C LEU A 141 21.92 8.47 -14.52
N LEU A 142 21.18 7.54 -13.90
CA LEU A 142 19.76 7.34 -14.21
C LEU A 142 18.86 8.34 -13.48
N SER A 143 19.26 8.81 -12.29
CA SER A 143 18.57 9.87 -11.54
C SER A 143 18.61 11.24 -12.21
N ASP A 144 19.58 11.46 -13.10
CA ASP A 144 19.87 12.77 -13.71
C ASP A 144 19.06 13.03 -14.98
N ILE A 145 18.30 12.04 -15.45
CA ILE A 145 17.38 12.20 -16.58
C ILE A 145 16.26 13.17 -16.16
N PRO A 146 16.05 14.30 -16.87
CA PRO A 146 14.97 15.23 -16.54
C PRO A 146 13.61 14.53 -16.51
N LEU A 147 12.76 14.89 -15.55
CA LEU A 147 11.40 14.37 -15.37
C LEU A 147 11.31 12.90 -14.88
N ILE A 148 11.94 11.95 -15.56
CA ILE A 148 11.81 10.50 -15.30
C ILE A 148 12.84 10.01 -14.28
N GLY A 149 14.04 10.61 -14.31
CA GLY A 149 15.18 10.19 -13.51
C GLY A 149 14.90 10.23 -12.02
N ARG A 150 14.54 11.42 -11.52
CA ARG A 150 14.14 11.61 -10.12
C ARG A 150 12.85 10.88 -9.75
N MET A 151 11.91 10.75 -10.68
CA MET A 151 10.64 10.07 -10.42
C MET A 151 10.85 8.58 -10.08
N LEU A 152 11.73 7.88 -10.79
CA LEU A 152 11.90 6.43 -10.66
C LEU A 152 13.21 5.99 -10.00
N PHE A 153 14.29 6.75 -10.13
CA PHE A 153 15.65 6.31 -9.75
C PHE A 153 16.22 7.05 -8.53
N ALA A 154 15.38 7.77 -7.80
CA ALA A 154 15.73 8.44 -6.55
C ALA A 154 14.75 8.12 -5.41
N GLN A 155 14.15 6.93 -5.44
CA GLN A 155 13.10 6.52 -4.49
C GLN A 155 13.67 5.67 -3.35
N ASP A 156 12.91 5.52 -2.28
CA ASP A 156 13.27 4.64 -1.17
C ASP A 156 13.05 3.16 -1.51
N LEU A 157 13.66 2.26 -0.71
CA LEU A 157 13.63 0.82 -1.01
C LEU A 157 12.23 0.20 -0.93
N LEU A 158 11.31 0.79 -0.18
CA LEU A 158 9.92 0.30 -0.10
C LEU A 158 9.11 0.67 -1.33
N VAL A 159 9.39 1.80 -1.98
CA VAL A 159 8.83 2.12 -3.30
C VAL A 159 9.25 1.07 -4.32
N TYR A 160 10.54 0.71 -4.37
CA TYR A 160 11.02 -0.35 -5.27
C TYR A 160 10.39 -1.71 -4.96
N LEU A 161 10.24 -2.04 -3.67
CA LEU A 161 9.52 -3.23 -3.25
C LEU A 161 8.06 -3.20 -3.73
N SER A 162 7.38 -2.05 -3.71
CA SER A 162 6.00 -1.93 -4.19
C SER A 162 5.88 -2.24 -5.69
N PHE A 163 6.84 -1.82 -6.51
CA PHE A 163 6.88 -2.17 -7.93
C PHE A 163 7.15 -3.66 -8.15
N ALA A 164 8.05 -4.26 -7.37
CA ALA A 164 8.33 -5.68 -7.44
C ALA A 164 7.09 -6.52 -7.04
N LEU A 165 6.40 -6.12 -5.96
CA LEU A 165 5.16 -6.74 -5.51
C LEU A 165 4.03 -6.56 -6.52
N PHE A 166 3.92 -5.37 -7.13
CA PHE A 166 2.99 -5.13 -8.22
C PHE A 166 3.23 -6.11 -9.39
N ALA A 167 4.48 -6.24 -9.85
CA ALA A 167 4.82 -7.15 -10.94
C ALA A 167 4.52 -8.61 -10.58
N LEU A 168 4.83 -9.01 -9.34
CA LEU A 168 4.54 -10.34 -8.83
C LEU A 168 3.03 -10.63 -8.79
N VAL A 169 2.23 -9.70 -8.26
CA VAL A 169 0.76 -9.82 -8.20
C VAL A 169 0.16 -9.83 -9.59
N ALA A 170 0.64 -8.97 -10.49
CA ALA A 170 0.19 -8.93 -11.88
C ALA A 170 0.49 -10.24 -12.61
N TRP A 171 1.70 -10.78 -12.47
CA TRP A 171 2.05 -12.09 -13.01
C TRP A 171 1.19 -13.20 -12.39
N ALA A 172 1.04 -13.22 -11.07
CA ALA A 172 0.27 -14.23 -10.36
C ALA A 172 -1.20 -14.24 -10.83
N LEU A 173 -1.84 -13.08 -10.92
CA LEU A 173 -3.24 -12.97 -11.35
C LEU A 173 -3.44 -13.28 -12.84
N LEU A 174 -2.54 -12.84 -13.72
CA LEU A 174 -2.75 -12.89 -15.16
C LEU A 174 -2.17 -14.15 -15.83
N LYS A 175 -1.18 -14.79 -15.22
CA LYS A 175 -0.38 -15.84 -15.87
C LYS A 175 -0.20 -17.11 -15.04
N SER A 176 -0.57 -17.14 -13.76
CA SER A 176 -0.32 -18.31 -12.89
C SER A 176 -1.58 -19.14 -12.61
N ARG A 177 -1.37 -20.41 -12.22
CA ARG A 177 -2.44 -21.30 -11.73
C ARG A 177 -3.12 -20.75 -10.47
N VAL A 178 -2.37 -20.08 -9.60
CA VAL A 178 -2.91 -19.49 -8.36
C VAL A 178 -3.94 -18.42 -8.71
N GLY A 179 -3.65 -17.57 -9.70
CA GLY A 179 -4.58 -16.54 -10.16
C GLY A 179 -5.88 -17.11 -10.73
N LEU A 180 -5.81 -18.22 -11.48
CA LEU A 180 -6.99 -18.93 -11.99
C LEU A 180 -7.83 -19.54 -10.86
N ILE A 181 -7.17 -20.14 -9.85
CA ILE A 181 -7.86 -20.70 -8.68
C ILE A 181 -8.56 -19.62 -7.88
N ILE A 182 -7.90 -18.48 -7.62
CA ILE A 182 -8.49 -17.34 -6.92
C ILE A 182 -9.75 -16.85 -7.66
N GLN A 183 -9.65 -16.65 -8.97
CA GLN A 183 -10.78 -16.20 -9.79
C GLN A 183 -11.95 -17.21 -9.80
N ALA A 184 -11.66 -18.51 -9.95
CA ALA A 184 -12.69 -19.54 -9.91
C ALA A 184 -13.43 -19.57 -8.55
N VAL A 185 -12.68 -19.45 -7.45
CA VAL A 185 -13.24 -19.39 -6.08
C VAL A 185 -14.04 -18.11 -5.85
N GLY A 186 -13.62 -16.98 -6.43
CA GLY A 186 -14.32 -15.71 -6.33
C GLY A 186 -15.61 -15.66 -7.15
N GLU A 187 -15.61 -16.20 -8.37
CA GLU A 187 -16.76 -16.19 -9.26
C GLU A 187 -17.87 -17.16 -8.82
N ASN A 188 -17.52 -18.39 -8.48
CA ASN A 188 -18.48 -19.38 -8.00
C ASN A 188 -17.84 -20.36 -7.00
N PRO A 189 -17.96 -20.10 -5.68
CA PRO A 189 -17.38 -20.97 -4.66
C PRO A 189 -17.99 -22.37 -4.66
N ASP A 190 -19.28 -22.52 -4.99
CA ASP A 190 -19.94 -23.83 -5.00
C ASP A 190 -19.42 -24.71 -6.15
N ALA A 191 -19.27 -24.13 -7.35
CA ALA A 191 -18.67 -24.82 -8.49
C ALA A 191 -17.19 -25.14 -8.24
N ALA A 192 -16.43 -24.22 -7.65
CA ALA A 192 -15.04 -24.45 -7.28
C ALA A 192 -14.88 -25.60 -6.27
N SER A 193 -15.76 -25.65 -5.26
CA SER A 193 -15.81 -26.73 -4.26
C SER A 193 -16.18 -28.07 -4.89
N ALA A 194 -17.15 -28.09 -5.82
CA ALA A 194 -17.54 -29.29 -6.56
C ALA A 194 -16.39 -29.86 -7.43
N MET A 195 -15.48 -29.01 -7.90
CA MET A 195 -14.25 -29.40 -8.59
C MET A 195 -13.09 -29.78 -7.63
N GLY A 196 -13.32 -29.77 -6.31
CA GLY A 196 -12.33 -30.17 -5.29
C GLY A 196 -11.38 -29.06 -4.84
N LEU A 197 -11.64 -27.78 -5.19
CA LEU A 197 -10.80 -26.67 -4.72
C LEU A 197 -11.11 -26.32 -3.25
N PRO A 198 -10.08 -26.08 -2.41
CA PRO A 198 -10.29 -25.75 -1.00
C PRO A 198 -10.67 -24.26 -0.83
N VAL A 199 -11.93 -23.92 -1.14
CA VAL A 199 -12.48 -22.54 -1.14
C VAL A 199 -12.10 -21.74 0.10
N LEU A 200 -12.36 -22.30 1.30
CA LEU A 200 -12.08 -21.62 2.57
C LEU A 200 -10.59 -21.28 2.69
N ARG A 201 -9.70 -22.22 2.36
CA ARG A 201 -8.25 -21.98 2.44
C ARG A 201 -7.80 -20.90 1.45
N VAL A 202 -8.31 -20.92 0.21
CA VAL A 202 -7.98 -19.92 -0.80
C VAL A 202 -8.41 -18.52 -0.34
N ARG A 203 -9.63 -18.38 0.15
CA ARG A 203 -10.17 -17.12 0.69
C ARG A 203 -9.40 -16.63 1.91
N THR A 204 -9.09 -17.52 2.86
CA THR A 204 -8.29 -17.17 4.05
C THR A 204 -6.90 -16.70 3.65
N LEU A 205 -6.21 -17.40 2.73
CA LEU A 205 -4.88 -16.97 2.28
C LEU A 205 -4.91 -15.63 1.53
N ALA A 206 -5.95 -15.38 0.73
CA ALA A 206 -6.16 -14.10 0.07
C ALA A 206 -6.33 -12.96 1.09
N VAL A 207 -7.16 -13.17 2.12
CA VAL A 207 -7.36 -12.21 3.22
C VAL A 207 -6.07 -11.96 4.00
N LEU A 208 -5.31 -13.01 4.32
CA LEU A 208 -4.03 -12.88 5.02
C LEU A 208 -3.01 -12.09 4.19
N PHE A 209 -2.95 -12.33 2.88
CA PHE A 209 -2.13 -11.54 1.97
C PHE A 209 -2.58 -10.07 1.96
N GLY A 210 -3.88 -9.81 1.94
CA GLY A 210 -4.46 -8.48 2.09
C GLY A 210 -3.98 -7.77 3.36
N GLY A 211 -4.06 -8.45 4.50
CA GLY A 211 -3.55 -7.94 5.78
C GLY A 211 -2.04 -7.67 5.78
N ALA A 212 -1.24 -8.56 5.19
CA ALA A 212 0.21 -8.33 5.03
C ALA A 212 0.49 -7.05 4.22
N MET A 213 -0.21 -6.85 3.11
CA MET A 213 -0.03 -5.68 2.26
C MET A 213 -0.51 -4.39 2.93
N ALA A 214 -1.59 -4.44 3.71
CA ALA A 214 -2.04 -3.34 4.56
C ALA A 214 -0.98 -2.98 5.61
N GLY A 215 -0.44 -3.98 6.29
CA GLY A 215 0.63 -3.81 7.26
C GLY A 215 1.90 -3.21 6.64
N LEU A 216 2.28 -3.66 5.44
CA LEU A 216 3.38 -3.09 4.67
C LEU A 216 3.13 -1.64 4.25
N ALA A 217 1.90 -1.31 3.82
CA ALA A 217 1.51 0.07 3.52
C ALA A 217 1.58 0.95 4.78
N GLY A 218 1.20 0.42 5.94
CA GLY A 218 1.40 1.06 7.23
C GLY A 218 2.86 1.30 7.57
N ALA A 219 3.71 0.28 7.39
CA ALA A 219 5.16 0.41 7.57
C ALA A 219 5.76 1.48 6.66
N TYR A 220 5.30 1.57 5.41
CA TYR A 220 5.72 2.65 4.51
C TYR A 220 5.41 4.03 5.10
N LEU A 221 4.22 4.21 5.67
CA LEU A 221 3.82 5.49 6.26
C LEU A 221 4.74 5.91 7.42
N SER A 222 5.03 5.00 8.35
CA SER A 222 5.77 5.32 9.58
C SER A 222 7.30 5.16 9.49
N LEU A 223 7.81 4.44 8.48
CA LEU A 223 9.25 4.15 8.34
C LEU A 223 9.91 4.86 7.15
N ALA A 224 9.14 5.31 6.14
CA ALA A 224 9.71 5.92 4.93
C ALA A 224 9.04 7.25 4.54
N TYR A 225 7.70 7.31 4.54
CA TYR A 225 6.98 8.51 4.13
C TYR A 225 7.14 9.63 5.17
N THR A 226 6.77 9.33 6.41
CA THR A 226 6.94 10.20 7.57
C THR A 226 7.54 9.36 8.70
N PRO A 227 8.89 9.37 8.88
CA PRO A 227 9.61 8.52 9.85
C PRO A 227 9.32 8.81 11.34
N MET A 228 8.06 8.73 11.73
CA MET A 228 7.53 8.88 13.08
C MET A 228 6.17 8.20 13.19
N TRP A 229 5.78 7.80 14.41
CA TRP A 229 4.41 7.43 14.69
C TRP A 229 3.54 8.64 15.06
N ALA A 230 2.37 8.72 14.44
CA ALA A 230 1.30 9.65 14.75
C ALA A 230 -0.05 8.92 14.61
N GLU A 231 -0.97 9.24 15.50
CA GLU A 231 -2.31 8.67 15.46
C GLU A 231 -3.00 9.03 14.14
N ASN A 232 -3.77 8.09 13.59
CA ASN A 232 -4.53 8.27 12.36
C ASN A 232 -3.67 8.71 11.13
N MET A 233 -2.37 8.38 11.10
CA MET A 233 -1.46 8.76 10.00
C MET A 233 -1.85 8.20 8.62
N SER A 234 -2.64 7.12 8.57
CA SER A 234 -3.20 6.59 7.32
C SER A 234 -4.11 7.60 6.65
N ALA A 235 -4.80 8.45 7.43
CA ALA A 235 -5.69 9.51 6.96
C ALA A 235 -6.68 9.04 5.88
N GLY A 236 -7.30 7.87 6.10
CA GLY A 236 -8.31 7.32 5.20
C GLY A 236 -7.78 6.62 3.95
N ARG A 237 -6.46 6.43 3.82
CA ARG A 237 -5.85 5.73 2.67
C ARG A 237 -6.37 4.30 2.47
N GLY A 238 -6.74 3.60 3.56
CA GLY A 238 -7.38 2.30 3.47
C GLY A 238 -8.74 2.35 2.76
N TRP A 239 -9.55 3.38 3.05
CA TRP A 239 -10.83 3.61 2.36
C TRP A 239 -10.66 4.00 0.89
N ILE A 240 -9.68 4.87 0.61
CA ILE A 240 -9.34 5.27 -0.76
C ILE A 240 -8.94 4.04 -1.58
N ALA A 241 -8.21 3.11 -0.99
CA ALA A 241 -7.80 1.89 -1.68
C ALA A 241 -8.96 0.97 -2.05
N LEU A 242 -9.98 0.83 -1.18
CA LEU A 242 -11.20 0.09 -1.51
C LEU A 242 -11.89 0.72 -2.74
N ALA A 243 -12.06 2.05 -2.73
CA ALA A 243 -12.64 2.76 -3.87
C ALA A 243 -11.79 2.59 -5.14
N LEU A 244 -10.47 2.63 -5.00
CA LEU A 244 -9.52 2.45 -6.10
C LEU A 244 -9.64 1.08 -6.77
N VAL A 245 -9.80 -0.01 -6.01
CA VAL A 245 -9.97 -1.37 -6.58
C VAL A 245 -11.24 -1.44 -7.46
N VAL A 246 -12.33 -0.84 -6.99
CA VAL A 246 -13.59 -0.76 -7.72
C VAL A 246 -13.44 0.09 -8.98
N PHE A 247 -12.83 1.29 -8.90
CA PHE A 247 -12.58 2.14 -10.06
C PHE A 247 -11.62 1.50 -11.08
N ALA A 248 -10.67 0.71 -10.62
CA ALA A 248 -9.80 -0.10 -11.48
C ALA A 248 -10.55 -1.27 -12.15
N SER A 249 -11.80 -1.52 -11.78
CA SER A 249 -12.61 -2.67 -12.20
C SER A 249 -11.86 -3.99 -11.99
N TRP A 250 -11.19 -4.13 -10.84
CA TRP A 250 -10.38 -5.29 -10.48
C TRP A 250 -9.29 -5.66 -11.51
N ARG A 251 -8.83 -4.70 -12.33
CA ARG A 251 -7.73 -4.89 -13.28
C ARG A 251 -6.44 -4.33 -12.69
N VAL A 252 -5.46 -5.21 -12.48
CA VAL A 252 -4.17 -4.88 -11.84
C VAL A 252 -3.44 -3.69 -12.47
N TRP A 253 -3.39 -3.59 -13.80
CA TRP A 253 -2.74 -2.45 -14.48
C TRP A 253 -3.44 -1.11 -14.24
N ARG A 254 -4.77 -1.11 -14.13
CA ARG A 254 -5.55 0.11 -13.85
C ARG A 254 -5.39 0.53 -12.38
N LEU A 255 -5.13 -0.43 -11.51
CA LEU A 255 -4.87 -0.19 -10.09
C LEU A 255 -3.54 0.55 -9.88
N LEU A 256 -2.47 0.20 -10.63
CA LEU A 256 -1.21 0.95 -10.62
C LEU A 256 -1.40 2.41 -11.03
N LEU A 257 -2.07 2.62 -12.17
CA LEU A 257 -2.34 3.96 -12.69
C LEU A 257 -3.19 4.75 -11.70
N GLY A 258 -4.26 4.16 -11.16
CA GLY A 258 -5.12 4.82 -10.20
C GLY A 258 -4.41 5.18 -8.91
N ALA A 259 -3.56 4.30 -8.36
CA ALA A 259 -2.80 4.61 -7.13
C ALA A 259 -1.94 5.87 -7.27
N TYR A 260 -1.24 6.02 -8.40
CA TYR A 260 -0.44 7.23 -8.65
C TYR A 260 -1.27 8.43 -9.06
N LEU A 261 -2.42 8.27 -9.72
CA LEU A 261 -3.34 9.38 -9.95
C LEU A 261 -3.92 9.93 -8.64
N PHE A 262 -4.29 9.06 -7.69
CA PHE A 262 -4.70 9.49 -6.35
C PHE A 262 -3.53 10.09 -5.56
N GLY A 263 -2.32 9.54 -5.71
CA GLY A 263 -1.10 10.14 -5.18
C GLY A 263 -0.88 11.57 -5.69
N LEU A 264 -1.05 11.79 -6.99
CA LEU A 264 -0.99 13.12 -7.61
C LEU A 264 -2.07 14.05 -7.06
N ALA A 265 -3.32 13.58 -6.98
CA ALA A 265 -4.43 14.36 -6.45
C ALA A 265 -4.19 14.81 -5.00
N SER A 266 -3.56 13.97 -4.17
CA SER A 266 -3.25 14.31 -2.78
C SER A 266 -2.17 15.39 -2.60
N ILE A 267 -1.39 15.68 -3.65
CA ILE A 267 -0.36 16.72 -3.64
C ILE A 267 -0.92 18.07 -4.08
N LEU A 268 -2.00 18.07 -4.86
CA LEU A 268 -2.62 19.27 -5.42
C LEU A 268 -3.65 19.92 -4.48
N GLN A 269 -3.93 19.30 -3.33
CA GLN A 269 -4.84 19.78 -2.28
C GLN A 269 -4.06 20.49 -1.18
#